data_AF-A0A1I6AVS5-F1
#
_entry.id   AF-A0A1I6AVS5-F1
#
_cell.length_a   1.000
_cell.length_b   1.000
_cell.length_c   1.000
_cell.angle_alpha   90.00
_cell.angle_beta   90.00
_cell.angle_gamma   90.00
#
_symmetry.space_group_name_H-M   'P 1'
#
loop_
_entity.id
_entity.type
_entity.pdbx_description
1 polymer ?
#
loop_
_entity_poly.entity_id
_entity_poly.type
_entity_poly.pdbx_seq_one_letter_code
_entity_poly.pdbx_strand_id
1 'polypeptide(L)'
;MRIIDNLYFLAFQHSFDGICILDKNGIGLEMNKAAERITAFRREDFIGENTKAAIEKGFISKSVTELVLKEKRTITEVVSIQGTERLLTGNPIFDTEGQLSYVVLNVRDISELNNLKIDLLLSIALKQTRIETSLAKSPKVLSAASVSKDIIASSPKTISIVQLATKIAKVDSSILILGESGVGKEVIVKLIHQQSRRANKPLIKINCAAIPQHLLESELFGYEKGAFTGASDQGKPGLFEEANGGTVFLDEIGDMPLDLQVKLLRVLQEHEIRRVGGRKEIKINVRIVSATNKNLEECVRNGEFREDLYYRLNIVPIKIPPLRERTEDIKPLAHMILNRTNQKYHLDKYFQPGVVELLQKQPWPGNIRELENMIERLVVTSEQDEITWSDLPFISEQPDLTESYSLKKILEDVERKIILEKIAMYKTTRKAARALGISQSTIVKKLQKYQE
;
A
#
# COMPACT_ATOMS: atom_id res chain seq x y z
N MET A 1 4.71 -29.11 -64.15
CA MET A 1 4.42 -29.85 -62.89
C MET A 1 5.62 -29.87 -61.96
N ARG A 2 6.78 -30.45 -62.31
CA ARG A 2 7.94 -30.59 -61.38
C ARG A 2 8.47 -29.30 -60.69
N ILE A 3 8.32 -28.12 -61.29
CA ILE A 3 8.77 -26.85 -60.66
C ILE A 3 7.82 -26.39 -59.55
N ILE A 4 6.51 -26.59 -59.72
CA ILE A 4 5.47 -26.15 -58.78
C ILE A 4 5.43 -27.08 -57.55
N ASP A 5 5.56 -28.40 -57.77
CA ASP A 5 5.62 -29.38 -56.68
C ASP A 5 6.84 -29.15 -55.78
N ASN A 6 7.98 -28.76 -56.38
CA ASN A 6 9.18 -28.39 -55.64
C ASN A 6 9.01 -27.07 -54.88
N LEU A 7 8.26 -26.10 -55.43
CA LEU A 7 7.99 -24.82 -54.77
C LEU A 7 7.13 -24.99 -53.51
N TYR A 8 6.08 -25.81 -53.55
CA TYR A 8 5.24 -26.10 -52.39
C TYR A 8 6.00 -26.89 -51.32
N PHE A 9 6.83 -27.86 -51.72
CA PHE A 9 7.68 -28.58 -50.79
C PHE A 9 8.69 -27.65 -50.10
N LEU A 10 9.33 -26.75 -50.86
CA LEU A 10 10.23 -25.73 -50.29
C LEU A 10 9.49 -24.78 -49.35
N ALA A 11 8.29 -24.31 -49.71
CA ALA A 11 7.48 -23.45 -48.86
C ALA A 11 7.06 -24.16 -47.55
N PHE A 12 6.70 -25.43 -47.64
CA PHE A 12 6.39 -26.27 -46.47
C PHE A 12 7.62 -26.43 -45.56
N GLN A 13 8.78 -26.80 -46.13
CA GLN A 13 10.00 -27.05 -45.37
C GLN A 13 10.61 -25.80 -44.73
N HIS A 14 10.43 -24.62 -45.35
CA HIS A 14 10.97 -23.35 -44.88
C HIS A 14 9.93 -22.45 -44.20
N SER A 15 8.72 -22.94 -43.96
CA SER A 15 7.73 -22.24 -43.14
C SER A 15 8.28 -21.98 -41.72
N PHE A 16 7.98 -20.81 -41.17
CA PHE A 16 8.36 -20.44 -39.82
C PHE A 16 7.59 -21.25 -38.76
N ASP A 17 6.29 -21.45 -39.01
CA ASP A 17 5.43 -22.28 -38.17
C ASP A 17 5.78 -23.77 -38.39
N GLY A 18 5.76 -24.53 -37.30
CA GLY A 18 5.84 -25.98 -37.38
C GLY A 18 4.55 -26.53 -37.98
N ILE A 19 4.65 -27.35 -39.00
CA ILE A 19 3.50 -27.95 -39.68
C ILE A 19 3.66 -29.47 -39.63
N CYS A 20 2.64 -30.15 -39.11
CA CYS A 20 2.52 -31.61 -39.15
C CYS A 20 1.24 -32.00 -39.89
N ILE A 21 1.30 -33.05 -40.70
CA ILE A 21 0.17 -33.60 -41.44
C ILE A 21 -0.11 -35.01 -40.91
N LEU A 22 -1.36 -35.26 -40.57
CA LEU A 22 -1.82 -36.55 -40.07
C LEU A 22 -3.00 -37.06 -40.90
N ASP A 23 -3.14 -38.38 -40.96
CA ASP A 23 -4.27 -39.04 -41.61
C ASP A 23 -5.55 -39.00 -40.75
N LYS A 24 -6.63 -39.53 -41.32
CA LYS A 24 -7.94 -39.69 -40.65
C LYS A 24 -7.94 -40.57 -39.39
N ASN A 25 -6.86 -41.30 -39.12
CA ASN A 25 -6.70 -42.16 -37.95
C ASN A 25 -5.74 -41.55 -36.90
N GLY A 26 -5.23 -40.33 -37.15
CA GLY A 26 -4.29 -39.66 -36.27
C GLY A 26 -2.86 -40.22 -36.36
N ILE A 27 -2.50 -40.83 -37.49
CA ILE A 27 -1.15 -41.31 -37.80
C ILE A 27 -0.37 -40.19 -38.50
N GLY A 28 0.86 -39.93 -38.06
CA GLY A 28 1.75 -38.94 -38.67
C GLY A 28 2.14 -39.33 -40.10
N LEU A 29 1.91 -38.43 -41.05
CA LEU A 29 2.29 -38.61 -42.45
C LEU A 29 3.52 -37.77 -42.81
N GLU A 30 3.57 -36.54 -42.32
CA GLU A 30 4.62 -35.60 -42.71
C GLU A 30 4.83 -34.51 -41.68
N MET A 31 6.06 -34.01 -41.54
CA MET A 31 6.36 -32.83 -40.74
C MET A 31 7.49 -32.00 -41.34
N ASN A 32 7.41 -30.67 -41.20
CA ASN A 32 8.45 -29.78 -41.70
C ASN A 32 9.59 -29.57 -40.67
N LYS A 33 10.73 -29.03 -41.12
CA LYS A 33 11.88 -28.71 -40.26
C LYS A 33 11.54 -27.83 -39.06
N ALA A 34 10.59 -26.90 -39.22
CA ALA A 34 10.15 -26.05 -38.12
C ALA A 34 9.42 -26.87 -37.03
N ALA A 35 8.61 -27.87 -37.40
CA ALA A 35 7.97 -28.75 -36.44
C ALA A 35 8.99 -29.60 -35.68
N GLU A 36 10.01 -30.14 -36.37
CA GLU A 36 11.10 -30.89 -35.71
C GLU A 36 11.81 -30.02 -34.67
N ARG A 37 12.12 -28.77 -35.02
CA ARG A 37 12.77 -27.81 -34.11
C ARG A 37 11.89 -27.45 -32.91
N ILE A 38 10.59 -27.18 -33.12
CA ILE A 38 9.68 -26.68 -32.08
C ILE A 38 9.26 -27.79 -31.12
N THR A 39 9.07 -29.00 -31.64
CA THR A 39 8.57 -30.16 -30.87
C THR A 39 9.68 -31.06 -30.35
N ALA A 40 10.91 -30.90 -30.86
CA ALA A 40 12.06 -31.77 -30.61
C ALA A 40 11.85 -33.25 -31.01
N PHE A 41 10.83 -33.56 -31.79
CA PHE A 41 10.71 -34.85 -32.50
C PHE A 41 11.49 -34.83 -33.81
N ARG A 42 12.07 -35.97 -34.17
CA ARG A 42 12.55 -36.19 -35.53
C ARG A 42 11.39 -36.63 -36.40
N ARG A 43 11.40 -36.27 -37.68
CA ARG A 43 10.44 -36.72 -38.67
C ARG A 43 10.29 -38.24 -38.73
N GLU A 44 11.39 -38.97 -38.57
CA GLU A 44 11.42 -40.43 -38.54
C GLU A 44 10.61 -41.01 -37.37
N ASP A 45 10.62 -40.33 -36.23
CA ASP A 45 9.87 -40.74 -35.02
C ASP A 45 8.39 -40.31 -35.08
N PHE A 46 8.04 -39.42 -36.01
CA PHE A 46 6.68 -38.92 -36.18
C PHE A 46 5.91 -39.70 -37.26
N ILE A 47 6.57 -40.08 -38.35
CA ILE A 47 5.93 -40.78 -39.46
C ILE A 47 5.52 -42.19 -39.04
N GLY A 48 4.25 -42.53 -39.24
CA GLY A 48 3.70 -43.86 -38.91
C GLY A 48 3.29 -44.03 -37.44
N GLU A 49 3.65 -43.10 -36.56
CA GLU A 49 3.23 -43.13 -35.16
C GLU A 49 1.85 -42.49 -34.96
N ASN A 50 1.09 -43.04 -34.01
CA ASN A 50 -0.24 -42.55 -33.68
C ASN A 50 -0.20 -41.56 -32.51
N THR A 51 -0.96 -40.46 -32.60
CA THR A 51 -1.01 -39.46 -31.52
C THR A 51 -1.52 -40.01 -30.18
N LYS A 52 -2.30 -41.10 -30.15
CA LYS A 52 -2.71 -41.79 -28.91
C LYS A 52 -1.52 -42.46 -28.22
N ALA A 53 -0.68 -43.13 -28.98
CA ALA A 53 0.54 -43.75 -28.46
C ALA A 53 1.50 -42.67 -27.90
N ALA A 54 1.54 -41.49 -28.52
CA ALA A 54 2.32 -40.37 -28.00
C ALA A 54 1.80 -39.82 -26.65
N ILE A 55 0.48 -39.88 -26.39
CA ILE A 55 -0.08 -39.56 -25.07
C ILE A 55 0.31 -40.62 -24.04
N GLU A 56 0.16 -41.91 -24.38
CA GLU A 56 0.48 -43.03 -23.47
C GLU A 56 1.97 -43.07 -23.09
N LYS A 57 2.86 -42.73 -24.03
CA LYS A 57 4.31 -42.59 -23.79
C LYS A 57 4.66 -41.31 -23.00
N GLY A 58 3.68 -40.46 -22.66
CA GLY A 58 3.88 -39.22 -21.90
C GLY A 58 4.52 -38.07 -22.69
N PHE A 59 4.63 -38.21 -24.01
CA PHE A 59 5.28 -37.23 -24.87
C PHE A 59 4.44 -35.98 -25.13
N ILE A 60 3.12 -36.13 -25.16
CA ILE A 60 2.17 -35.03 -25.30
C ILE A 60 1.06 -35.14 -24.27
N SER A 61 0.59 -34.00 -23.73
CA SER A 61 -0.45 -34.01 -22.70
C SER A 61 -1.87 -34.26 -23.24
N LYS A 62 -2.11 -33.99 -24.54
CA LYS A 62 -3.38 -34.23 -25.23
C LYS A 62 -3.20 -34.21 -26.74
N SER A 63 -4.09 -34.88 -27.48
CA SER A 63 -4.10 -34.90 -28.96
C SER A 63 -5.12 -33.91 -29.52
N VAL A 64 -4.63 -32.85 -30.16
CA VAL A 64 -5.49 -31.92 -30.92
C VAL A 64 -6.08 -32.59 -32.15
N THR A 65 -5.35 -33.55 -32.74
CA THR A 65 -5.82 -34.31 -33.89
C THR A 65 -7.10 -35.08 -33.58
N GLU A 66 -7.17 -35.77 -32.44
CA GLU A 66 -8.37 -36.52 -32.03
C GLU A 66 -9.58 -35.59 -31.84
N LEU A 67 -9.36 -34.41 -31.24
CA LEU A 67 -10.42 -33.43 -31.06
C LEU A 67 -10.93 -32.93 -32.42
N VAL A 68 -10.03 -32.68 -33.37
CA VAL A 68 -10.39 -32.23 -34.73
C VAL A 68 -11.15 -33.33 -35.48
N LEU A 69 -10.71 -34.59 -35.38
CA LEU A 69 -11.38 -35.74 -35.99
C LEU A 69 -12.80 -35.92 -35.43
N LYS A 70 -12.98 -35.71 -34.13
CA LYS A 70 -14.27 -35.82 -33.45
C LYS A 70 -15.22 -34.67 -33.80
N GLU A 71 -14.74 -33.43 -33.77
CA GLU A 71 -15.58 -32.24 -33.91
C GLU A 71 -15.67 -31.71 -35.34
N LYS A 72 -14.82 -32.20 -36.24
CA LYS A 72 -14.75 -31.82 -37.66
C LYS A 72 -14.66 -30.31 -37.90
N ARG A 73 -13.99 -29.59 -37.00
CA ARG A 73 -13.76 -28.14 -37.06
C ARG A 73 -12.33 -27.79 -36.66
N THR A 74 -11.90 -26.57 -36.94
CA THR A 74 -10.61 -26.06 -36.45
C THR A 74 -10.61 -25.98 -34.92
N ILE A 75 -9.55 -26.49 -34.30
CA ILE A 75 -9.36 -26.50 -32.85
C ILE A 75 -7.98 -25.91 -32.53
N THR A 76 -7.93 -25.04 -31.53
CA THR A 76 -6.68 -24.43 -31.05
C THR A 76 -6.55 -24.67 -29.57
N GLU A 77 -5.46 -25.29 -29.15
CA GLU A 77 -5.23 -25.72 -27.77
C GLU A 77 -3.75 -25.58 -27.39
N VAL A 78 -3.50 -25.24 -26.13
CA VAL A 78 -2.15 -25.29 -25.56
C VAL A 78 -1.87 -26.72 -25.10
N VAL A 79 -0.81 -27.33 -25.62
CA VAL A 79 -0.39 -28.71 -25.34
C VAL A 79 1.02 -28.69 -24.77
N SER A 80 1.26 -29.49 -23.73
CA SER A 80 2.61 -29.75 -23.27
C SER A 80 3.21 -30.84 -24.14
N ILE A 81 4.30 -30.51 -24.83
CA ILE A 81 5.07 -31.42 -25.68
C ILE A 81 6.47 -31.53 -25.07
N GLN A 82 6.85 -32.74 -24.65
CA GLN A 82 8.12 -33.02 -23.96
C GLN A 82 8.40 -32.06 -22.79
N GLY A 83 7.36 -31.65 -22.05
CA GLY A 83 7.46 -30.74 -20.90
C GLY A 83 7.45 -29.24 -21.23
N THR A 84 7.36 -28.85 -22.51
CA THR A 84 7.24 -27.43 -22.91
C THR A 84 5.87 -27.11 -23.50
N GLU A 85 5.31 -25.96 -23.13
CA GLU A 85 3.99 -25.54 -23.64
C GLU A 85 4.09 -25.02 -25.08
N ARG A 86 3.25 -25.58 -25.95
CA ARG A 86 3.13 -25.23 -27.37
C ARG A 86 1.67 -24.94 -27.71
N LEU A 87 1.45 -23.97 -28.60
CA LEU A 87 0.11 -23.72 -29.14
C LEU A 87 -0.07 -24.53 -30.41
N LEU A 88 -1.07 -25.43 -30.41
CA LEU A 88 -1.40 -26.27 -31.55
C LEU A 88 -2.74 -25.83 -32.13
N THR A 89 -2.77 -25.56 -33.43
CA THR A 89 -4.00 -25.34 -34.19
C THR A 89 -4.15 -26.44 -35.22
N GLY A 90 -5.15 -27.30 -35.05
CA GLY A 90 -5.48 -28.35 -36.00
C GLY A 90 -6.61 -27.94 -36.94
N ASN A 91 -6.40 -28.11 -38.24
CA ASN A 91 -7.37 -27.80 -39.29
C ASN A 91 -7.74 -29.10 -40.03
N PRO A 92 -9.04 -29.45 -40.12
CA PRO A 92 -9.47 -30.59 -40.91
C PRO A 92 -9.43 -30.26 -42.39
N ILE A 93 -8.93 -31.21 -43.20
CA ILE A 93 -8.96 -31.15 -44.67
C ILE A 93 -9.96 -32.21 -45.15
N PHE A 94 -10.92 -31.78 -45.97
CA PHE A 94 -11.95 -32.64 -46.53
C PHE A 94 -11.63 -32.98 -47.98
N ASP A 95 -12.01 -34.18 -48.41
CA ASP A 95 -11.93 -34.60 -49.81
C ASP A 95 -13.11 -34.06 -50.65
N THR A 96 -13.12 -34.41 -51.93
CA THR A 96 -14.18 -34.00 -52.88
C THR A 96 -15.57 -34.55 -52.56
N GLU A 97 -15.65 -35.57 -51.69
CA GLU A 97 -16.91 -36.16 -51.21
C GLU A 97 -17.33 -35.59 -49.84
N GLY A 98 -16.58 -34.62 -49.30
CA GLY A 98 -16.86 -33.99 -48.02
C GLY A 98 -16.46 -34.81 -46.80
N GLN A 99 -15.69 -35.88 -46.98
CA GLN A 99 -15.16 -36.69 -45.87
C GLN A 99 -13.82 -36.14 -45.40
N LEU A 100 -13.56 -36.20 -44.09
CA LEU A 100 -12.31 -35.74 -43.51
C LEU A 100 -11.18 -36.70 -43.91
N SER A 101 -10.23 -36.19 -44.68
CA SER A 101 -9.11 -36.96 -45.24
C SER A 101 -7.82 -36.78 -44.43
N TYR A 102 -7.53 -35.54 -44.02
CA TYR A 102 -6.31 -35.20 -43.29
C TYR A 102 -6.55 -34.17 -42.18
N VAL A 103 -5.61 -34.08 -41.24
CA VAL A 103 -5.52 -32.98 -40.28
C VAL A 103 -4.17 -32.30 -40.42
N VAL A 104 -4.18 -30.99 -40.63
CA VAL A 104 -2.97 -30.16 -40.64
C VAL A 104 -2.85 -29.47 -39.29
N LEU A 105 -1.82 -29.82 -38.52
CA LEU A 105 -1.46 -29.19 -37.26
C LEU A 105 -0.42 -28.09 -37.49
N ASN A 106 -0.72 -26.89 -37.05
CA ASN A 106 0.26 -25.84 -36.89
C ASN A 106 0.73 -25.79 -35.43
N VAL A 107 2.03 -25.91 -35.20
CA VAL A 107 2.67 -25.88 -33.89
C VAL A 107 3.47 -24.59 -33.77
N ARG A 108 3.14 -23.79 -32.76
CA ARG A 108 3.86 -22.56 -32.44
C ARG A 108 4.52 -22.64 -31.08
N ASP A 109 5.77 -22.20 -31.04
CA ASP A 109 6.47 -21.90 -29.79
C ASP A 109 5.85 -20.63 -29.19
N ILE A 110 5.08 -20.79 -28.12
CA ILE A 110 4.59 -19.66 -27.32
C ILE A 110 5.45 -19.43 -26.08
N SER A 111 6.47 -20.25 -25.85
CA SER A 111 7.38 -20.09 -24.72
C SER A 111 8.16 -18.80 -24.87
N GLU A 112 8.62 -18.44 -26.07
CA GLU A 112 9.30 -17.16 -26.29
C GLU A 112 8.36 -15.95 -26.12
N LEU A 113 7.11 -16.05 -26.55
CA LEU A 113 6.09 -15.00 -26.37
C LEU A 113 5.65 -14.87 -24.90
N ASN A 114 5.53 -15.99 -24.18
CA ASN A 114 5.29 -16.01 -22.74
C ASN A 114 6.52 -15.52 -21.98
N ASN A 115 7.73 -15.88 -22.38
CA ASN A 115 8.98 -15.41 -21.80
C ASN A 115 9.17 -13.91 -22.05
N LEU A 116 8.86 -13.39 -23.25
CA LEU A 116 8.83 -11.96 -23.54
C LEU A 116 7.76 -11.24 -22.74
N LYS A 117 6.60 -11.87 -22.50
CA LYS A 117 5.56 -11.32 -21.63
C LYS A 117 5.96 -11.40 -20.16
N ILE A 118 6.66 -12.43 -19.73
CA ILE A 118 7.25 -12.58 -18.39
C ILE A 118 8.38 -11.58 -18.22
N ASP A 119 9.25 -11.36 -19.19
CA ASP A 119 10.29 -10.34 -19.21
C ASP A 119 9.70 -8.93 -19.29
N LEU A 120 8.59 -8.75 -20.00
CA LEU A 120 7.85 -7.49 -19.98
C LEU A 120 7.20 -7.28 -18.61
N LEU A 121 6.57 -8.29 -18.02
CA LEU A 121 5.96 -8.23 -16.70
C LEU A 121 7.01 -8.10 -15.59
N LEU A 122 8.15 -8.76 -15.71
CA LEU A 122 9.33 -8.63 -14.86
C LEU A 122 9.99 -7.29 -15.11
N SER A 123 10.05 -6.76 -16.33
CA SER A 123 10.57 -5.41 -16.57
C SER A 123 9.59 -4.34 -16.11
N ILE A 124 8.28 -4.61 -16.09
CA ILE A 124 7.25 -3.74 -15.49
C ILE A 124 7.31 -3.85 -13.98
N ALA A 125 7.46 -5.05 -13.43
CA ALA A 125 7.59 -5.32 -12.00
C ALA A 125 8.91 -4.80 -11.47
N LEU A 126 10.03 -5.01 -12.16
CA LEU A 126 11.36 -4.44 -11.91
C LEU A 126 11.42 -2.95 -12.24
N LYS A 127 10.65 -2.44 -13.21
CA LYS A 127 10.42 -1.00 -13.31
C LYS A 127 9.60 -0.53 -12.13
N GLN A 128 8.65 -1.29 -11.59
CA GLN A 128 7.90 -0.97 -10.38
C GLN A 128 8.75 -1.11 -9.11
N THR A 129 9.72 -2.02 -9.04
CA THR A 129 10.68 -2.18 -7.92
C THR A 129 11.85 -1.23 -8.04
N ARG A 130 12.32 -0.89 -9.26
CA ARG A 130 13.25 0.22 -9.52
C ARG A 130 12.56 1.55 -9.40
N ILE A 131 11.25 1.62 -9.65
CA ILE A 131 10.40 2.69 -9.17
C ILE A 131 10.48 2.58 -7.65
N GLU A 132 10.09 1.55 -6.89
CA GLU A 132 10.21 1.54 -5.41
C GLU A 132 11.61 1.89 -4.84
N THR A 133 12.71 1.48 -5.47
CA THR A 133 14.09 1.86 -5.08
C THR A 133 14.54 3.24 -5.62
N SER A 134 14.00 3.73 -6.74
CA SER A 134 14.18 5.11 -7.22
C SER A 134 13.07 6.06 -6.75
N LEU A 135 12.05 5.57 -6.05
CA LEU A 135 10.94 6.26 -5.38
C LEU A 135 11.30 6.59 -3.94
N ALA A 136 12.47 6.13 -3.46
CA ALA A 136 13.30 6.92 -2.56
C ALA A 136 13.58 8.35 -3.12
N LYS A 137 13.31 8.56 -4.42
CA LYS A 137 13.07 9.86 -5.07
C LYS A 137 11.71 9.89 -5.79
N SER A 138 10.63 9.84 -5.00
CA SER A 138 9.28 10.34 -5.27
C SER A 138 8.37 9.59 -6.26
N PRO A 139 7.21 9.09 -5.80
CA PRO A 139 5.98 9.11 -6.57
C PRO A 139 5.10 10.19 -5.96
N LYS A 140 4.11 10.64 -6.71
CA LYS A 140 3.12 11.63 -6.28
C LYS A 140 2.24 11.09 -5.14
N VAL A 141 2.79 11.03 -3.92
CA VAL A 141 2.11 11.57 -2.74
C VAL A 141 1.74 12.99 -3.13
N LEU A 142 0.50 13.40 -2.88
CA LEU A 142 0.06 14.77 -3.11
C LEU A 142 1.16 15.75 -2.69
N SER A 143 1.81 16.37 -3.67
CA SER A 143 2.83 17.39 -3.47
C SER A 143 2.12 18.65 -3.01
N ALA A 144 1.66 18.66 -1.75
CA ALA A 144 2.01 19.76 -0.88
C ALA A 144 3.51 19.60 -0.64
N ALA A 145 4.29 20.51 -1.22
CA ALA A 145 5.74 20.47 -1.26
C ALA A 145 6.37 20.14 0.09
N SER A 146 7.23 19.11 0.16
CA SER A 146 8.30 19.01 1.18
C SER A 146 7.84 19.34 2.61
N VAL A 147 6.83 18.64 3.11
CA VAL A 147 6.11 19.10 4.31
C VAL A 147 6.69 18.54 5.63
N SER A 148 7.20 17.31 5.67
CA SER A 148 8.16 16.80 6.67
C SER A 148 8.59 15.37 6.27
N LYS A 149 9.77 14.89 6.70
CA LYS A 149 10.21 13.49 6.44
C LYS A 149 9.42 12.44 7.25
N ASP A 150 8.65 12.89 8.23
CA ASP A 150 8.11 12.02 9.29
C ASP A 150 6.61 11.70 9.10
N ILE A 151 5.98 12.17 8.02
CA ILE A 151 4.54 12.00 7.79
C ILE A 151 4.28 11.04 6.65
N ILE A 152 3.55 9.97 6.98
CA ILE A 152 3.03 9.02 6.01
C ILE A 152 1.54 9.24 5.86
N ALA A 153 1.11 9.44 4.61
CA ALA A 153 -0.28 9.64 4.24
C ALA A 153 -0.58 8.91 2.92
N SER A 154 -1.13 7.71 3.03
CA SER A 154 -1.59 6.89 1.90
C SER A 154 -3.11 6.70 1.91
N SER A 155 -3.70 6.62 3.10
CA SER A 155 -5.15 6.57 3.26
C SER A 155 -5.80 7.91 2.91
N PRO A 156 -6.95 7.93 2.21
CA PRO A 156 -7.70 9.15 1.93
C PRO A 156 -8.04 9.97 3.19
N LYS A 157 -8.28 9.29 4.32
CA LYS A 157 -8.54 9.93 5.61
C LYS A 157 -7.32 10.69 6.13
N THR A 158 -6.13 10.10 6.06
CA THR A 158 -4.91 10.75 6.52
C THR A 158 -4.50 11.90 5.59
N ILE A 159 -4.69 11.72 4.28
CA ILE A 159 -4.47 12.77 3.29
C ILE A 159 -5.32 14.00 3.59
N SER A 160 -6.62 13.83 3.85
CA SER A 160 -7.51 14.97 4.13
C SER A 160 -7.14 15.70 5.43
N ILE A 161 -6.71 14.95 6.46
CA ILE A 161 -6.18 15.52 7.72
C ILE A 161 -4.93 16.35 7.47
N VAL A 162 -3.97 15.84 6.71
CA VAL A 162 -2.73 16.57 6.38
C VAL A 162 -3.03 17.85 5.59
N GLN A 163 -3.96 17.79 4.64
CA GLN A 163 -4.40 18.97 3.88
C GLN A 163 -5.06 20.01 4.79
N LEU A 164 -5.94 19.58 5.69
CA LEU A 164 -6.61 20.44 6.65
C LEU A 164 -5.59 21.10 7.60
N ALA A 165 -4.69 20.31 8.18
CA ALA A 165 -3.61 20.79 9.04
C ALA A 165 -2.72 21.82 8.33
N THR A 166 -2.34 21.55 7.08
CA THR A 166 -1.53 22.49 6.26
C THR A 166 -2.28 23.79 5.97
N LYS A 167 -3.60 23.73 5.76
CA LYS A 167 -4.42 24.93 5.54
C LYS A 167 -4.51 25.79 6.81
N ILE A 168 -4.80 25.17 7.96
CA ILE A 168 -4.98 25.87 9.24
C ILE A 168 -3.63 26.35 9.81
N ALA A 169 -2.52 25.72 9.45
CA ALA A 169 -1.18 26.17 9.84
C ALA A 169 -0.92 27.65 9.53
N LYS A 170 -1.54 28.20 8.47
CA LYS A 170 -1.37 29.58 8.00
C LYS A 170 -2.06 30.65 8.85
N VAL A 171 -2.93 30.26 9.78
CA VAL A 171 -3.67 31.14 10.69
C VAL A 171 -3.33 30.83 12.14
N ASP A 172 -3.51 31.81 13.05
CA ASP A 172 -3.19 31.69 14.48
C ASP A 172 -4.38 31.19 15.34
N SER A 173 -5.41 30.62 14.72
CA SER A 173 -6.56 30.04 15.44
C SER A 173 -6.14 28.86 16.34
N SER A 174 -6.85 28.71 17.46
CA SER A 174 -6.72 27.55 18.35
C SER A 174 -7.17 26.28 17.63
N ILE A 175 -6.42 25.20 17.83
CA ILE A 175 -6.67 23.90 17.19
C ILE A 175 -6.81 22.85 18.29
N LEU A 176 -7.85 22.03 18.19
CA LEU A 176 -8.07 20.88 19.05
C LEU A 176 -7.89 19.59 18.24
N ILE A 177 -6.89 18.80 18.58
CA ILE A 177 -6.62 17.51 17.94
C ILE A 177 -7.22 16.39 18.79
N LEU A 178 -8.16 15.66 18.20
CA LEU A 178 -8.87 14.56 18.85
C LEU A 178 -8.38 13.24 18.28
N GLY A 179 -8.14 12.25 19.15
CA GLY A 179 -7.82 10.90 18.71
C GLY A 179 -7.24 10.05 19.83
N GLU A 180 -7.31 8.73 19.65
CA GLU A 180 -6.79 7.75 20.60
C GLU A 180 -5.30 7.95 20.92
N SER A 181 -4.82 7.27 21.97
CA SER A 181 -3.39 7.25 22.24
C SER A 181 -2.64 6.56 21.11
N GLY A 182 -1.45 7.07 20.75
CA GLY A 182 -0.60 6.46 19.73
C GLY A 182 -1.00 6.69 18.27
N VAL A 183 -2.01 7.52 17.96
CA VAL A 183 -2.41 7.82 16.56
C VAL A 183 -1.48 8.80 15.83
N GLY A 184 -0.49 9.37 16.50
CA GLY A 184 0.44 10.34 15.90
C GLY A 184 0.01 11.81 16.01
N LYS A 185 -0.73 12.18 17.07
CA LYS A 185 -1.16 13.57 17.33
C LYS A 185 0.02 14.56 17.28
N GLU A 186 1.14 14.22 17.93
CA GLU A 186 2.35 15.05 17.96
C GLU A 186 2.94 15.31 16.56
N VAL A 187 2.85 14.33 15.65
CA VAL A 187 3.34 14.48 14.28
C VAL A 187 2.51 15.54 13.53
N ILE A 188 1.19 15.56 13.72
CA ILE A 188 0.31 16.59 13.16
C ILE A 188 0.57 17.96 13.79
N VAL A 189 0.94 18.03 15.07
CA VAL A 189 1.33 19.29 15.71
C VAL A 189 2.62 19.83 15.10
N LYS A 190 3.64 18.98 14.92
CA LYS A 190 4.90 19.36 14.27
C LYS A 190 4.64 19.89 12.86
N LEU A 191 3.78 19.22 12.10
CA LEU A 191 3.31 19.67 10.79
C LEU A 191 2.73 21.09 10.84
N ILE A 192 1.76 21.31 11.73
CA ILE A 192 1.07 22.61 11.87
C ILE A 192 2.08 23.70 12.21
N HIS A 193 3.00 23.43 13.13
CA HIS A 193 4.01 24.39 13.54
C HIS A 193 4.98 24.72 12.39
N GLN A 194 5.53 23.70 11.72
CA GLN A 194 6.47 23.84 10.60
C GLN A 194 5.86 24.58 9.40
N GLN A 195 4.55 24.44 9.17
CA GLN A 195 3.84 25.10 8.07
C GLN A 195 3.23 26.45 8.47
N SER A 196 3.48 26.92 9.70
CA SER A 196 2.95 28.17 10.21
C SER A 196 3.90 29.36 10.00
N ARG A 197 3.39 30.57 10.23
CA ARG A 197 4.21 31.79 10.30
C ARG A 197 5.22 31.76 11.45
N ARG A 198 5.07 30.81 12.39
CA ARG A 198 5.90 30.64 13.59
C ARG A 198 6.87 29.45 13.47
N ALA A 199 7.11 28.92 12.27
CA ALA A 199 7.98 27.75 12.07
C ALA A 199 9.42 27.91 12.59
N ASN A 200 9.94 29.14 12.62
CA ASN A 200 11.27 29.46 13.14
C ASN A 200 11.25 29.90 14.62
N LYS A 201 10.13 29.71 15.31
CA LYS A 201 9.92 30.10 16.71
C LYS A 201 9.82 28.84 17.58
N PRO A 202 9.95 28.92 18.92
CA PRO A 202 9.88 27.73 19.76
C PRO A 202 8.54 27.01 19.64
N LEU A 203 8.60 25.67 19.65
CA LEU A 203 7.47 24.78 19.89
C LEU A 203 7.66 24.14 21.26
N ILE A 204 6.98 24.68 22.27
CA ILE A 204 7.01 24.17 23.63
C ILE A 204 5.92 23.11 23.78
N LYS A 205 6.30 21.88 24.18
CA LYS A 205 5.38 20.76 24.35
C LYS A 205 5.19 20.46 25.82
N ILE A 206 3.93 20.31 26.22
CA ILE A 206 3.56 20.15 27.61
C ILE A 206 2.54 19.01 27.67
N ASN A 207 2.88 17.95 28.40
CA ASN A 207 1.96 16.85 28.66
C ASN A 207 1.31 17.05 30.03
N CYS A 208 0.01 17.35 30.03
CA CYS A 208 -0.72 17.71 31.25
C CYS A 208 -0.90 16.50 32.19
N ALA A 209 -0.85 15.28 31.67
CA ALA A 209 -0.97 14.05 32.45
C ALA A 209 0.38 13.58 33.06
N ALA A 210 1.51 14.03 32.51
CA ALA A 210 2.84 13.58 32.95
C ALA A 210 3.41 14.40 34.12
N ILE A 211 2.97 15.65 34.29
CA ILE A 211 3.46 16.54 35.34
C ILE A 211 2.54 16.40 36.57
N PRO A 212 3.07 16.16 37.78
CA PRO A 212 2.26 16.15 38.99
C PRO A 212 1.45 17.44 39.13
N GLN A 213 0.16 17.32 39.47
CA GLN A 213 -0.77 18.45 39.49
C GLN A 213 -0.26 19.65 40.32
N HIS A 214 0.40 19.38 41.45
CA HIS A 214 0.96 20.40 42.34
C HIS A 214 2.16 21.17 41.74
N LEU A 215 2.83 20.63 40.70
CA LEU A 215 3.91 21.31 39.97
C LEU A 215 3.45 21.89 38.64
N LEU A 216 2.34 21.40 38.09
CA LEU A 216 1.86 21.81 36.78
C LEU A 216 1.62 23.32 36.70
N GLU A 217 1.07 23.91 37.76
CA GLU A 217 0.85 25.36 37.82
C GLU A 217 2.16 26.17 37.72
N SER A 218 3.16 25.83 38.53
CA SER A 218 4.42 26.56 38.61
C SER A 218 5.30 26.33 37.38
N GLU A 219 5.20 25.17 36.72
CA GLU A 219 5.83 24.91 35.43
C GLU A 219 5.16 25.70 34.29
N LEU A 220 3.82 25.71 34.22
CA LEU A 220 3.09 26.43 33.16
C LEU A 220 3.28 27.95 33.24
N PHE A 221 3.06 28.51 34.44
CA PHE A 221 2.94 29.96 34.64
C PHE A 221 4.16 30.59 35.31
N GLY A 222 5.10 29.79 35.80
CA GLY A 222 6.24 30.29 36.55
C GLY A 222 5.87 30.73 37.98
N TYR A 223 6.86 31.14 38.75
CA TYR A 223 6.66 31.60 40.12
C TYR A 223 7.60 32.75 40.47
N GLU A 224 7.14 33.63 41.36
CA GLU A 224 7.98 34.67 41.96
C GLU A 224 8.75 34.15 43.17
N LYS A 225 9.79 34.89 43.58
CA LYS A 225 10.57 34.59 44.78
C LYS A 225 9.64 34.42 45.99
N GLY A 226 9.82 33.34 46.73
CA GLY A 226 9.08 33.10 47.98
C GLY A 226 7.61 32.68 47.80
N ALA A 227 7.20 32.26 46.59
CA ALA A 227 5.82 31.84 46.33
C ALA A 227 5.36 30.61 47.12
N PHE A 228 6.28 29.69 47.45
CA PHE A 228 6.02 28.48 48.26
C PHE A 228 7.32 27.98 48.90
N THR A 229 7.21 27.06 49.86
CA THR A 229 8.36 26.45 50.54
C THR A 229 9.19 25.62 49.56
N GLY A 230 10.44 26.03 49.31
CA GLY A 230 11.33 25.42 48.31
C GLY A 230 11.40 26.16 46.98
N ALA A 231 10.69 27.29 46.82
CA ALA A 231 10.83 28.17 45.66
C ALA A 231 12.25 28.77 45.61
N SER A 232 12.85 28.79 44.41
CA SER A 232 14.12 29.46 44.18
C SER A 232 14.07 30.94 44.59
N ASP A 233 15.17 31.41 45.18
CA ASP A 233 15.35 32.82 45.55
C ASP A 233 15.30 33.80 44.37
N GLN A 234 15.39 33.30 43.13
CA GLN A 234 15.34 34.11 41.92
C GLN A 234 13.98 34.01 41.19
N GLY A 235 13.06 33.15 41.66
CA GLY A 235 11.87 32.78 40.90
C GLY A 235 12.21 31.94 39.65
N LYS A 236 11.19 31.61 38.85
CA LYS A 236 11.34 30.88 37.58
C LYS A 236 10.29 31.35 36.56
N PRO A 237 10.67 31.65 35.30
CA PRO A 237 9.68 31.91 34.24
C PRO A 237 8.87 30.64 33.93
N GLY A 238 7.61 30.82 33.52
CA GLY A 238 6.77 29.70 33.09
C GLY A 238 7.00 29.28 31.64
N LEU A 239 6.58 28.06 31.30
CA LEU A 239 6.61 27.55 29.93
C LEU A 239 5.84 28.42 28.93
N PHE A 240 4.77 29.11 29.37
CA PHE A 240 4.06 30.09 28.53
C PHE A 240 4.91 31.33 28.21
N GLU A 241 5.77 31.78 29.13
CA GLU A 241 6.71 32.88 28.87
C GLU A 241 7.80 32.44 27.91
N GLU A 242 8.35 31.24 28.10
CA GLU A 242 9.36 30.65 27.23
C GLU A 242 8.85 30.44 25.80
N ALA A 243 7.56 30.14 25.65
CA ALA A 243 6.91 29.98 24.36
C ALA A 243 6.53 31.29 23.66
N ASN A 244 6.80 32.46 24.26
CA ASN A 244 6.34 33.74 23.74
C ASN A 244 6.81 33.98 22.29
N GLY A 245 5.88 34.35 21.41
CA GLY A 245 6.08 34.47 19.96
C GLY A 245 6.07 33.13 19.19
N GLY A 246 6.01 32.00 19.90
CA GLY A 246 6.03 30.64 19.36
C GLY A 246 4.69 29.91 19.46
N THR A 247 4.75 28.59 19.62
CA THR A 247 3.59 27.68 19.73
C THR A 247 3.70 26.84 20.99
N VAL A 248 2.59 26.75 21.73
CA VAL A 248 2.44 25.84 22.87
C VAL A 248 1.59 24.66 22.42
N PHE A 249 2.11 23.45 22.61
CA PHE A 249 1.39 22.22 22.43
C PHE A 249 0.99 21.65 23.79
N LEU A 250 -0.31 21.58 24.05
CA LEU A 250 -0.89 21.00 25.27
C LEU A 250 -1.41 19.59 24.95
N ASP A 251 -0.62 18.57 25.28
CA ASP A 251 -1.03 17.16 25.16
C ASP A 251 -1.82 16.73 26.40
N GLU A 252 -2.78 15.85 26.15
CA GLU A 252 -3.77 15.37 27.13
C GLU A 252 -4.43 16.50 27.94
N ILE A 253 -4.94 17.52 27.23
CA ILE A 253 -5.59 18.69 27.85
C ILE A 253 -6.82 18.31 28.71
N GLY A 254 -7.46 17.18 28.41
CA GLY A 254 -8.58 16.64 29.20
C GLY A 254 -8.20 16.11 30.58
N ASP A 255 -6.91 16.08 30.93
CA ASP A 255 -6.40 15.74 32.27
C ASP A 255 -6.00 16.99 33.08
N MET A 256 -6.18 18.20 32.54
CA MET A 256 -5.85 19.44 33.23
C MET A 256 -6.83 19.72 34.39
N PRO A 257 -6.33 19.98 35.62
CA PRO A 257 -7.16 20.39 36.75
C PRO A 257 -8.03 21.63 36.49
N LEU A 258 -9.25 21.67 37.05
CA LEU A 258 -10.24 22.73 36.83
C LEU A 258 -9.74 24.14 37.19
N ASP A 259 -8.93 24.26 38.24
CA ASP A 259 -8.32 25.52 38.66
C ASP A 259 -7.33 26.07 37.62
N LEU A 260 -6.59 25.17 36.96
CA LEU A 260 -5.67 25.55 35.88
C LEU A 260 -6.41 25.85 34.57
N GLN A 261 -7.55 25.21 34.33
CA GLN A 261 -8.42 25.51 33.18
C GLN A 261 -8.86 26.98 33.18
N VAL A 262 -9.14 27.57 34.36
CA VAL A 262 -9.48 29.00 34.50
C VAL A 262 -8.30 29.88 34.07
N LYS A 263 -7.07 29.53 34.45
CA LYS A 263 -5.88 30.29 34.08
C LYS A 263 -5.57 30.16 32.59
N LEU A 264 -5.74 28.97 32.02
CA LEU A 264 -5.59 28.75 30.60
C LEU A 264 -6.62 29.54 29.78
N LEU A 265 -7.86 29.68 30.28
CA LEU A 265 -8.87 30.52 29.65
C LEU A 265 -8.40 31.97 29.54
N ARG A 266 -7.77 32.52 30.60
CA ARG A 266 -7.20 33.88 30.57
C ARG A 266 -6.07 34.00 29.55
N VAL A 267 -5.23 32.99 29.40
CA VAL A 267 -4.20 32.95 28.33
C VAL A 267 -4.83 33.05 26.94
N LEU A 268 -5.91 32.30 26.70
CA LEU A 268 -6.59 32.25 25.41
C LEU A 268 -7.37 33.53 25.09
N GLN A 269 -7.91 34.21 26.11
CA GLN A 269 -8.78 35.38 25.93
C GLN A 269 -8.05 36.71 26.06
N GLU A 270 -7.24 36.86 27.12
CA GLU A 270 -6.59 38.12 27.49
C GLU A 270 -5.14 38.17 26.96
N HIS A 271 -4.59 37.05 26.50
CA HIS A 271 -3.18 36.93 26.08
C HIS A 271 -2.20 37.37 27.19
N GLU A 272 -2.55 37.05 28.43
CA GLU A 272 -1.82 37.43 29.62
C GLU A 272 -1.69 36.26 30.59
N ILE A 273 -0.59 36.25 31.36
CA ILE A 273 -0.39 35.34 32.48
C ILE A 273 0.01 36.10 33.73
N ARG A 274 -0.12 35.43 34.88
CA ARG A 274 0.46 35.86 36.16
C ARG A 274 1.24 34.69 36.76
N ARG A 275 2.44 34.96 37.25
CA ARG A 275 3.26 33.99 37.99
C ARG A 275 2.59 33.62 39.31
N VAL A 276 2.83 32.41 39.79
CA VAL A 276 2.38 31.99 41.13
C VAL A 276 2.99 32.91 42.19
N GLY A 277 2.15 33.40 43.10
CA GLY A 277 2.52 34.40 44.12
C GLY A 277 2.67 35.85 43.60
N GLY A 278 2.70 36.04 42.28
CA GLY A 278 2.90 37.35 41.65
C GLY A 278 1.59 38.11 41.40
N ARG A 279 1.70 39.45 41.36
CA ARG A 279 0.57 40.35 41.03
C ARG A 279 0.66 40.97 39.64
N LYS A 280 1.84 40.87 39.00
CA LYS A 280 2.11 41.48 37.70
C LYS A 280 1.51 40.65 36.56
N GLU A 281 0.76 41.30 35.69
CA GLU A 281 0.30 40.72 34.42
C GLU A 281 1.42 40.80 33.38
N ILE A 282 1.62 39.68 32.68
CA ILE A 282 2.66 39.53 31.66
C ILE A 282 1.94 39.19 30.35
N LYS A 283 2.02 40.11 29.37
CA LYS A 283 1.49 39.91 28.02
C LYS A 283 2.32 38.87 27.28
N ILE A 284 1.64 37.91 26.66
CA ILE A 284 2.24 36.83 25.87
C ILE A 284 1.54 36.70 24.52
N ASN A 285 2.29 36.36 23.49
CA ASN A 285 1.76 36.08 22.16
C ASN A 285 2.08 34.64 21.78
N VAL A 286 1.24 33.70 22.19
CA VAL A 286 1.41 32.27 21.93
C VAL A 286 0.29 31.75 21.05
N ARG A 287 0.64 30.86 20.12
CA ARG A 287 -0.35 30.02 19.43
C ARG A 287 -0.55 28.75 20.24
N ILE A 288 -1.81 28.39 20.51
CA ILE A 288 -2.13 27.17 21.27
C ILE A 288 -2.62 26.09 20.31
N VAL A 289 -2.05 24.90 20.45
CA VAL A 289 -2.53 23.67 19.83
C VAL A 289 -2.73 22.68 20.96
N SER A 290 -3.93 22.12 21.10
CA SER A 290 -4.25 21.18 22.17
C SER A 290 -4.58 19.81 21.60
N ALA A 291 -4.30 18.76 22.35
CA ALA A 291 -4.68 17.39 21.99
C ALA A 291 -5.24 16.64 23.19
N THR A 292 -6.14 15.69 22.91
CA THR A 292 -6.62 14.74 23.93
C THR A 292 -7.19 13.47 23.28
N ASN A 293 -7.15 12.38 24.03
CA ASN A 293 -7.91 11.16 23.74
C ASN A 293 -9.31 11.12 24.38
N LYS A 294 -9.63 12.01 25.31
CA LYS A 294 -10.92 12.06 26.01
C LYS A 294 -12.00 12.71 25.16
N ASN A 295 -13.25 12.35 25.44
CA ASN A 295 -14.40 13.05 24.91
C ASN A 295 -14.67 14.32 25.75
N LEU A 296 -14.14 15.47 25.31
CA LEU A 296 -14.30 16.72 26.06
C LEU A 296 -15.76 17.14 26.23
N GLU A 297 -16.65 16.82 25.29
CA GLU A 297 -18.08 17.13 25.46
C GLU A 297 -18.71 16.38 26.62
N GLU A 298 -18.26 15.14 26.86
CA GLU A 298 -18.71 14.33 27.98
C GLU A 298 -18.08 14.82 29.30
N CYS A 299 -16.78 15.15 29.28
CA CYS A 299 -16.12 15.77 30.43
C CYS A 299 -16.78 17.10 30.83
N VAL A 300 -17.27 17.89 29.87
CA VAL A 300 -18.05 19.10 30.16
C VAL A 300 -19.37 18.77 30.85
N ARG A 301 -20.12 17.79 30.35
CA ARG A 301 -21.39 17.35 30.97
C ARG A 301 -21.19 16.83 32.40
N ASN A 302 -20.06 16.18 32.65
CA ASN A 302 -19.71 15.62 33.96
C ASN A 302 -19.08 16.64 34.92
N GLY A 303 -18.84 17.88 34.47
CA GLY A 303 -18.21 18.93 35.28
C GLY A 303 -16.69 18.77 35.47
N GLU A 304 -16.05 17.88 34.71
CA GLU A 304 -14.59 17.63 34.72
C GLU A 304 -13.83 18.61 33.82
N PHE A 305 -14.54 19.24 32.88
CA PHE A 305 -13.97 20.23 31.98
C PHE A 305 -14.90 21.44 31.86
N ARG A 306 -14.35 22.64 31.82
CA ARG A 306 -15.16 23.86 31.73
C ARG A 306 -15.68 24.08 30.32
N GLU A 307 -16.96 24.40 30.22
CA GLU A 307 -17.63 24.68 28.96
C GLU A 307 -17.03 25.90 28.22
N ASP A 308 -16.70 26.97 28.94
CA ASP A 308 -16.11 28.19 28.40
C ASP A 308 -14.74 27.95 27.73
N LEU A 309 -13.90 27.14 28.36
CA LEU A 309 -12.61 26.71 27.82
C LEU A 309 -12.78 25.78 26.61
N TYR A 310 -13.73 24.85 26.67
CA TYR A 310 -14.01 23.93 25.56
C TYR A 310 -14.29 24.68 24.27
N TYR A 311 -15.19 25.68 24.28
CA TYR A 311 -15.51 26.46 23.08
C TYR A 311 -14.33 27.30 22.56
N ARG A 312 -13.42 27.75 23.43
CA ARG A 312 -12.20 28.49 23.03
C ARG A 312 -11.13 27.59 22.44
N LEU A 313 -11.06 26.32 22.87
CA LEU A 313 -10.13 25.33 22.30
C LEU A 313 -10.68 24.72 21.01
N ASN A 314 -11.98 24.42 20.96
CA ASN A 314 -12.62 23.72 19.86
C ASN A 314 -13.04 24.64 18.69
N ILE A 315 -12.19 25.60 18.32
CA ILE A 315 -12.45 26.48 17.16
C ILE A 315 -12.25 25.69 15.86
N VAL A 316 -11.17 24.90 15.79
CA VAL A 316 -10.90 24.03 14.65
C VAL A 316 -10.55 22.61 15.12
N PRO A 317 -11.53 21.70 15.16
CA PRO A 317 -11.27 20.31 15.50
C PRO A 317 -10.58 19.55 14.37
N ILE A 318 -9.56 18.77 14.71
CA ILE A 318 -8.93 17.79 13.81
C ILE A 318 -9.05 16.42 14.47
N LYS A 319 -9.95 15.57 13.95
CA LYS A 319 -10.11 14.20 14.44
C LYS A 319 -9.21 13.25 13.65
N ILE A 320 -8.26 12.61 14.33
CA ILE A 320 -7.38 11.60 13.76
C ILE A 320 -7.99 10.22 14.02
N PRO A 321 -8.32 9.45 12.97
CA PRO A 321 -8.87 8.12 13.12
C PRO A 321 -7.80 7.14 13.65
N PRO A 322 -8.24 6.08 14.34
CA PRO A 322 -7.35 5.01 14.75
C PRO A 322 -6.76 4.27 13.53
N LEU A 323 -5.65 3.57 13.71
CA LEU A 323 -4.89 2.94 12.63
C LEU A 323 -5.72 1.89 11.87
N ARG A 324 -6.57 1.15 12.57
CA ARG A 324 -7.57 0.22 12.00
C ARG A 324 -8.53 0.84 10.99
N GLU A 325 -8.72 2.14 11.03
CA GLU A 325 -9.61 2.88 10.13
C GLU A 325 -8.87 3.48 8.92
N ARG A 326 -7.55 3.30 8.84
CA ARG A 326 -6.64 3.83 7.80
C ARG A 326 -5.53 2.81 7.50
N THR A 327 -5.93 1.58 7.19
CA THR A 327 -5.03 0.43 7.01
C THR A 327 -4.06 0.60 5.83
N GLU A 328 -4.37 1.49 4.88
CA GLU A 328 -3.47 1.84 3.77
C GLU A 328 -2.18 2.53 4.25
N ASP A 329 -2.18 3.13 5.44
CA ASP A 329 -1.00 3.74 6.03
C ASP A 329 -0.05 2.71 6.67
N ILE A 330 -0.55 1.52 7.03
CA ILE A 330 0.22 0.52 7.79
C ILE A 330 1.44 0.04 7.00
N LYS A 331 1.29 -0.32 5.73
CA LYS A 331 2.40 -0.81 4.89
C LYS A 331 3.55 0.20 4.78
N PRO A 332 3.31 1.46 4.35
CA PRO A 332 4.38 2.45 4.30
C PRO A 332 4.92 2.80 5.71
N LEU A 333 4.07 2.86 6.75
CA LEU A 333 4.53 3.05 8.14
C LEU A 333 5.47 1.94 8.56
N ALA A 334 5.13 0.68 8.27
CA ALA A 334 5.92 -0.47 8.66
C ALA A 334 7.32 -0.43 8.04
N HIS A 335 7.42 -0.13 6.74
CA HIS A 335 8.73 0.01 6.08
C HIS A 335 9.53 1.22 6.59
N MET A 336 8.88 2.36 6.86
CA MET A 336 9.57 3.52 7.43
C MET A 336 10.12 3.21 8.81
N ILE A 337 9.32 2.59 9.68
CA ILE A 337 9.72 2.18 11.02
C ILE A 337 10.87 1.19 10.93
N LEU A 338 10.76 0.14 10.10
CA LEU A 338 11.81 -0.85 9.87
C LEU A 338 13.13 -0.16 9.48
N ASN A 339 13.09 0.71 8.47
CA ASN A 339 14.29 1.41 8.00
C ASN A 339 14.90 2.30 9.09
N ARG A 340 14.08 3.01 9.86
CA ARG A 340 14.53 3.85 10.98
C ARG A 340 15.18 2.99 12.08
N THR A 341 14.60 1.84 12.36
CA THR A 341 15.09 0.91 13.39
C THR A 341 16.38 0.22 12.96
N ASN A 342 16.47 -0.20 11.69
CA ASN A 342 17.70 -0.71 11.07
C ASN A 342 18.84 0.31 11.17
N GLN A 343 18.57 1.58 10.83
CA GLN A 343 19.57 2.66 10.97
C GLN A 343 19.98 2.90 12.42
N LYS A 344 19.04 2.81 13.37
CA LYS A 344 19.28 2.99 14.81
C LYS A 344 20.18 1.89 15.38
N TYR A 345 20.00 0.65 14.94
CA TYR A 345 20.71 -0.52 15.47
C TYR A 345 21.84 -1.04 14.57
N HIS A 346 22.08 -0.38 13.42
CA HIS A 346 23.05 -0.82 12.41
C HIS A 346 22.79 -2.26 11.92
N LEU A 347 21.53 -2.58 11.64
CA LEU A 347 21.07 -3.87 11.12
C LEU A 347 20.48 -3.69 9.72
N ASP A 348 20.35 -4.78 8.97
CA ASP A 348 19.79 -4.81 7.62
C ASP A 348 18.59 -5.76 7.50
N LYS A 349 17.68 -5.72 8.48
CA LYS A 349 16.48 -6.57 8.49
C LYS A 349 15.50 -6.20 7.37
N TYR A 350 14.82 -7.18 6.77
CA TYR A 350 13.78 -6.97 5.77
C TYR A 350 12.58 -7.89 5.99
N PHE A 351 11.39 -7.48 5.54
CA PHE A 351 10.19 -8.33 5.64
C PHE A 351 10.16 -9.37 4.51
N GLN A 352 9.86 -10.62 4.86
CA GLN A 352 9.44 -11.63 3.90
C GLN A 352 8.18 -11.14 3.15
N PRO A 353 8.07 -11.41 1.84
CA PRO A 353 6.84 -11.15 1.10
C PRO A 353 5.61 -11.76 1.82
N GLY A 354 4.66 -10.92 2.22
CA GLY A 354 3.40 -11.33 2.82
C GLY A 354 3.25 -10.93 4.27
N VAL A 355 4.37 -10.72 4.95
CA VAL A 355 4.39 -10.40 6.39
C VAL A 355 3.73 -9.07 6.66
N VAL A 356 3.97 -8.05 5.81
CA VAL A 356 3.38 -6.74 5.98
C VAL A 356 1.86 -6.79 5.79
N GLU A 357 1.35 -7.60 4.88
CA GLU A 357 -0.09 -7.80 4.70
C GLU A 357 -0.75 -8.42 5.94
N LEU A 358 -0.02 -9.23 6.73
CA LEU A 358 -0.49 -9.74 8.01
C LEU A 358 -0.56 -8.62 9.06
N LEU A 359 0.43 -7.72 9.09
CA LEU A 359 0.39 -6.51 9.92
C LEU A 359 -0.81 -5.64 9.57
N GLN A 360 -1.18 -5.51 8.29
CA GLN A 360 -2.33 -4.71 7.86
C GLN A 360 -3.67 -5.25 8.35
N LYS A 361 -3.78 -6.55 8.63
CA LYS A 361 -5.02 -7.19 9.11
C LYS A 361 -5.23 -7.04 10.62
N GLN A 362 -4.20 -6.61 11.36
CA GLN A 362 -4.29 -6.48 12.81
C GLN A 362 -5.04 -5.20 13.22
N PRO A 363 -5.74 -5.22 14.38
CA PRO A 363 -6.55 -4.09 14.84
C PRO A 363 -5.73 -2.92 15.42
N TRP A 364 -4.51 -3.17 15.89
CA TRP A 364 -3.61 -2.17 16.49
C TRP A 364 -4.30 -1.23 17.51
N PRO A 365 -4.81 -1.74 18.66
CA PRO A 365 -5.43 -0.91 19.69
C PRO A 365 -4.53 0.20 20.23
N GLY A 366 -3.21 0.01 20.27
CA GLY A 366 -2.21 1.03 20.59
C GLY A 366 -1.73 1.85 19.39
N ASN A 367 -2.41 1.71 18.25
CA ASN A 367 -2.20 2.46 17.02
C ASN A 367 -0.74 2.40 16.52
N ILE A 368 -0.16 3.53 16.09
CA ILE A 368 1.18 3.59 15.52
C ILE A 368 2.23 3.23 16.57
N ARG A 369 2.01 3.56 17.85
CA ARG A 369 2.94 3.23 18.94
C ARG A 369 3.07 1.72 19.14
N GLU A 370 1.97 0.98 19.05
CA GLU A 370 2.00 -0.48 19.12
C GLU A 370 2.68 -1.10 17.90
N LEU A 371 2.39 -0.58 16.70
CA LEU A 371 3.06 -1.00 15.47
C LEU A 371 4.57 -0.75 15.52
N GLU A 372 5.01 0.41 16.02
CA GLU A 372 6.43 0.77 16.19
C GLU A 372 7.12 -0.19 17.16
N ASN A 373 6.51 -0.44 18.32
CA ASN A 373 7.03 -1.39 19.29
C ASN A 373 7.10 -2.82 18.75
N MET A 374 6.10 -3.26 17.98
CA MET A 374 6.10 -4.59 17.37
C MET A 374 7.25 -4.73 16.37
N ILE A 375 7.39 -3.77 15.45
CA ILE A 375 8.46 -3.83 14.45
C ILE A 375 9.84 -3.71 15.10
N GLU A 376 10.00 -2.84 16.10
CA GLU A 376 11.25 -2.74 16.85
C GLU A 376 11.59 -4.06 17.54
N ARG A 377 10.61 -4.73 18.15
CA ARG A 377 10.78 -6.06 18.72
C ARG A 377 11.23 -7.06 17.66
N LEU A 378 10.55 -7.14 16.52
CA LEU A 378 10.91 -8.06 15.42
C LEU A 378 12.35 -7.84 14.94
N VAL A 379 12.78 -6.59 14.79
CA VAL A 379 14.16 -6.27 14.35
C VAL A 379 15.20 -6.76 15.37
N VAL A 380 14.93 -6.62 16.66
CA VAL A 380 15.88 -6.98 17.72
C VAL A 380 15.87 -8.47 18.03
N THR A 381 14.72 -9.15 17.92
CA THR A 381 14.59 -10.57 18.33
C THR A 381 14.72 -11.57 17.19
N SER A 382 14.62 -11.14 15.93
CA SER A 382 14.80 -12.05 14.78
C SER A 382 16.26 -12.48 14.65
N GLU A 383 16.48 -13.80 14.57
CA GLU A 383 17.82 -14.36 14.38
C GLU A 383 18.33 -14.09 12.96
N GLN A 384 17.45 -14.22 11.96
CA GLN A 384 17.77 -14.03 10.55
C GLN A 384 17.46 -12.60 10.09
N ASP A 385 18.07 -12.15 9.01
CA ASP A 385 17.80 -10.82 8.45
C ASP A 385 16.40 -10.70 7.82
N GLU A 386 15.88 -11.81 7.32
CA GLU A 386 14.49 -11.90 6.86
C GLU A 386 13.54 -12.10 8.04
N ILE A 387 12.66 -11.12 8.27
CA ILE A 387 11.54 -11.21 9.21
C ILE A 387 10.39 -11.93 8.51
N THR A 388 10.05 -13.10 9.03
CA THR A 388 9.07 -14.03 8.49
C THR A 388 7.76 -14.00 9.29
N TRP A 389 6.74 -14.74 8.82
CA TRP A 389 5.48 -14.87 9.55
C TRP A 389 5.65 -15.57 10.92
N SER A 390 6.65 -16.44 11.08
CA SER A 390 6.91 -17.15 12.34
C SER A 390 7.49 -16.25 13.42
N ASP A 391 8.06 -15.10 13.04
CA ASP A 391 8.54 -14.10 14.00
C ASP A 391 7.38 -13.29 14.62
N LEU A 392 6.19 -13.33 14.01
CA LEU A 392 5.02 -12.60 14.48
C LEU A 392 4.36 -13.32 15.67
N PRO A 393 4.33 -12.72 16.87
CA PRO A 393 3.88 -13.39 18.09
C PRO A 393 2.37 -13.68 18.15
N PHE A 394 1.59 -13.13 17.21
CA PHE A 394 0.15 -13.30 17.11
C PHE A 394 -0.26 -14.30 16.02
N ILE A 395 0.72 -14.95 15.36
CA ILE A 395 0.47 -15.96 14.34
C ILE A 395 0.90 -17.31 14.88
N SER A 396 -0.07 -18.18 15.12
CA SER A 396 0.16 -19.55 15.61
C SER A 396 0.25 -20.59 14.50
N GLU A 397 -0.33 -20.31 13.33
CA GLU A 397 -0.39 -21.21 12.19
C GLU A 397 0.18 -20.54 10.95
N GLN A 398 0.84 -21.33 10.09
CA GLN A 398 1.39 -20.83 8.85
C GLN A 398 0.27 -20.20 8.00
N PRO A 399 0.33 -18.88 7.73
CA PRO A 399 -0.66 -18.25 6.89
C PRO A 399 -0.47 -18.70 5.44
N ASP A 400 -1.56 -18.83 4.70
CA ASP A 400 -1.50 -19.03 3.25
C ASP A 400 -1.00 -17.74 2.58
N LEU A 401 0.32 -17.59 2.53
CA LEU A 401 1.00 -16.50 1.85
C LEU A 401 1.09 -16.77 0.34
N THR A 402 0.95 -18.02 -0.08
CA THR A 402 1.00 -18.47 -1.48
C THR A 402 -0.11 -17.89 -2.34
N GLU A 403 -1.33 -17.73 -1.81
CA GLU A 403 -2.38 -17.02 -2.54
C GLU A 403 -2.08 -15.54 -2.74
N SER A 404 -1.48 -14.86 -1.75
CA SER A 404 -1.18 -13.42 -1.77
C SER A 404 -0.17 -13.00 -2.84
N TYR A 405 0.71 -13.92 -3.27
CA TYR A 405 1.76 -13.67 -4.26
C TYR A 405 1.59 -14.42 -5.58
N SER A 406 0.43 -15.05 -5.81
CA SER A 406 0.17 -15.60 -7.14
C SER A 406 0.16 -14.46 -8.17
N LEU A 407 0.86 -14.64 -9.30
CA LEU A 407 0.84 -13.69 -10.43
C LEU A 407 -0.59 -13.27 -10.79
N LYS A 408 -1.52 -14.22 -10.67
CA LYS A 408 -2.96 -14.00 -10.84
C LYS A 408 -3.50 -12.94 -9.89
N LYS A 409 -3.21 -13.01 -8.59
CA LYS A 409 -3.70 -12.05 -7.59
C LYS A 409 -3.03 -10.69 -7.70
N ILE A 410 -1.72 -10.65 -7.97
CA ILE A 410 -0.99 -9.39 -8.24
C ILE A 410 -1.58 -8.67 -9.46
N LEU A 411 -1.83 -9.41 -10.54
CA LEU A 411 -2.49 -8.86 -11.73
C LEU A 411 -3.91 -8.41 -11.42
N GLU A 412 -4.67 -9.17 -10.62
CA GLU A 412 -6.03 -8.81 -10.22
C GLU A 412 -6.07 -7.54 -9.35
N ASP A 413 -5.12 -7.34 -8.42
CA ASP A 413 -5.04 -6.15 -7.56
C ASP A 413 -4.61 -4.91 -8.33
N VAL A 414 -3.62 -5.05 -9.23
CA VAL A 414 -3.20 -3.97 -10.14
C VAL A 414 -4.34 -3.60 -11.09
N GLU A 415 -5.02 -4.61 -11.66
CA GLU A 415 -6.19 -4.42 -12.52
C GLU A 415 -7.32 -3.72 -11.77
N ARG A 416 -7.62 -4.16 -10.53
CA ARG A 416 -8.62 -3.53 -9.65
C ARG A 416 -8.32 -2.06 -9.41
N LYS A 417 -7.08 -1.74 -9.00
CA LYS A 417 -6.67 -0.36 -8.70
C LYS A 417 -6.83 0.56 -9.91
N ILE A 418 -6.35 0.12 -11.08
CA ILE A 418 -6.44 0.87 -12.33
C ILE A 418 -7.90 1.10 -12.73
N ILE A 419 -8.75 0.08 -12.61
CA ILE A 419 -10.18 0.18 -12.95
C ILE A 419 -10.88 1.19 -12.02
N LEU A 420 -10.65 1.11 -10.71
CA LEU A 420 -11.25 2.04 -9.74
C LEU A 420 -10.79 3.49 -9.94
N GLU A 421 -9.51 3.72 -10.18
CA GLU A 421 -8.97 5.06 -10.47
C GLU A 421 -9.62 5.65 -11.73
N LYS A 422 -9.76 4.87 -12.81
CA LYS A 422 -10.38 5.36 -14.05
C LYS A 422 -11.88 5.58 -13.92
N ILE A 423 -12.58 4.78 -13.12
CA ILE A 423 -14.00 5.01 -12.85
C ILE A 423 -14.20 6.28 -12.03
N ALA A 424 -13.37 6.52 -11.01
CA ALA A 424 -13.41 7.75 -10.24
C ALA A 424 -13.17 8.99 -11.12
N MET A 425 -12.24 8.90 -12.08
CA MET A 425 -11.91 9.98 -13.01
C MET A 425 -13.00 10.24 -14.06
N TYR A 426 -13.52 9.18 -14.69
CA TYR A 426 -14.42 9.30 -15.85
C TYR A 426 -15.92 9.14 -15.52
N LYS A 427 -16.24 8.82 -14.26
CA LYS A 427 -17.58 8.69 -13.64
C LYS A 427 -18.56 7.70 -14.30
N THR A 428 -18.19 7.08 -15.42
CA THR A 428 -19.02 6.15 -16.18
C THR A 428 -18.19 4.98 -16.67
N THR A 429 -18.75 3.77 -16.59
CA THR A 429 -18.07 2.53 -17.00
C THR A 429 -17.71 2.53 -18.48
N ARG A 430 -18.53 3.15 -19.34
CA ARG A 430 -18.27 3.26 -20.79
C ARG A 430 -17.07 4.15 -21.12
N LYS A 431 -16.90 5.29 -20.42
CA LYS A 431 -15.73 6.18 -20.63
C LYS A 431 -14.46 5.57 -20.04
N ALA A 432 -14.56 4.94 -18.87
CA ALA A 432 -13.44 4.21 -18.26
C ALA A 432 -12.95 3.06 -19.16
N ALA A 433 -13.88 2.30 -19.77
CA ALA A 433 -13.57 1.20 -20.70
C ALA A 433 -12.81 1.69 -21.93
N ARG A 434 -13.28 2.80 -22.53
CA ARG A 434 -12.61 3.43 -23.68
C ARG A 434 -11.20 3.93 -23.32
N ALA A 435 -11.03 4.51 -22.13
CA ALA A 435 -9.73 4.99 -21.67
C ALA A 435 -8.74 3.85 -21.35
N LEU A 436 -9.26 2.66 -21.03
CA LEU A 436 -8.47 1.46 -20.71
C LEU A 436 -8.28 0.51 -21.91
N GLY A 437 -8.91 0.79 -23.05
CA GLY A 437 -8.82 -0.06 -24.24
C GLY A 437 -9.51 -1.42 -24.09
N ILE A 438 -10.46 -1.56 -23.15
CA ILE A 438 -11.20 -2.81 -22.89
C ILE A 438 -12.70 -2.62 -23.12
N SER A 439 -13.44 -3.73 -23.24
CA SER A 439 -14.89 -3.67 -23.43
C SER A 439 -15.60 -3.21 -22.15
N GLN A 440 -16.76 -2.54 -22.31
CA GLN A 440 -17.59 -2.13 -21.18
C GLN A 440 -18.03 -3.33 -20.33
N SER A 441 -18.33 -4.48 -20.97
CA SER A 441 -18.74 -5.70 -20.29
C SER A 441 -17.64 -6.29 -19.42
N THR A 442 -16.37 -6.20 -19.82
CA THR A 442 -15.22 -6.62 -19.00
C THR A 442 -15.11 -5.79 -17.73
N ILE A 443 -15.24 -4.45 -17.82
CA ILE A 443 -15.25 -3.58 -16.64
C ILE A 443 -16.40 -3.90 -15.70
N VAL A 444 -17.62 -4.09 -16.22
CA VAL A 444 -18.79 -4.39 -15.39
C VAL A 444 -18.62 -5.71 -14.64
N LYS A 445 -18.16 -6.78 -15.32
CA LYS A 445 -17.89 -8.08 -14.67
C LYS A 445 -16.80 -7.98 -13.60
N LYS A 446 -15.73 -7.24 -13.88
CA LYS A 446 -14.63 -7.04 -12.93
C LYS A 446 -15.09 -6.23 -11.72
N LEU A 447 -15.89 -5.18 -11.91
CA LEU A 447 -16.48 -4.41 -10.81
C LEU A 447 -17.40 -5.23 -9.93
N GLN A 448 -18.25 -6.08 -10.51
CA GLN A 448 -19.10 -7.00 -9.75
C GLN A 448 -18.26 -7.94 -8.89
N LYS A 449 -17.19 -8.52 -9.46
CA LYS A 449 -16.24 -9.36 -8.72
C LYS A 449 -15.50 -8.62 -7.59
N TYR A 450 -15.37 -7.29 -7.65
CA TYR A 450 -14.67 -6.49 -6.63
C TYR A 450 -15.61 -5.89 -5.56
N GLN A 451 -16.91 -6.09 -5.70
CA GLN A 451 -17.94 -5.68 -4.73
C GLN A 451 -18.39 -6.82 -3.81
N GLU A 452 -18.12 -8.08 -4.18
CA GLU A 452 -18.03 -9.23 -3.27
C GLU A 452 -16.71 -9.19 -2.51
#